data_AF-A0A2P6TTA4-F1
#
_entry.id   AF-A0A2P6TTA4-F1
#
_cell.length_a   1.000
_cell.length_b   1.000
_cell.length_c   1.000
_cell.angle_alpha   90.00
_cell.angle_beta   90.00
_cell.angle_gamma   90.00
#
_symmetry.space_group_name_H-M   'P 1'
#
loop_
_entity.id
_entity.type
_entity.pdbx_description
1 polymer ?
#
loop_
_entity_poly.entity_id
_entity_poly.type
_entity_poly.pdbx_seq_one_letter_code
_entity_poly.pdbx_strand_id
1 'polypeptide(L)'
;MAIDRASLLAVLFTFAAAHGALQELQRDPEGRGVSLEIGQLWQKQLSGGEVDMGHHAKRLGGTVLRILLQTRLGALCAASLAAGCSGLVTLGTKAVFLGQLSPSESSQLSERFLKYALMKMPMLLLLASSSPRYGDITQWLAWTAVMCWFSMFVRLASLRGDALLCSPAAGAPACHARILALLLGILAQDCSWIASYCRTLGDGSASHALLWLFDAVHVALDAAFCLCKYATHAVDHWRAAQAEARGQEAEHWEGQSTLIYYIDLLSSLSLETLTLLHSLHVWWLHGVQMQLVDGALLLEVRYMLGALQQRVAGHARYRRLQRTLTHSFPEAAPGRLAGELCPICLDGMRAGKQLPCSHCVPGCRPGCCRSPTQPRPRQGAPQD
;
A
#
# COMPACT_ATOMS: atom_id res chain seq x y z
N MET A 1 18.37 -17.88 5.19
CA MET A 1 16.91 -17.94 4.99
C MET A 1 16.29 -18.36 6.31
N ALA A 2 16.16 -17.44 7.27
CA ALA A 2 15.57 -17.73 8.57
C ALA A 2 14.05 -17.59 8.42
N ILE A 3 13.33 -18.70 8.51
CA ILE A 3 11.88 -18.67 8.69
C ILE A 3 11.64 -17.93 10.00
N ASP A 4 10.93 -16.81 9.94
CA ASP A 4 10.67 -15.96 11.09
C ASP A 4 9.98 -16.80 12.17
N ARG A 5 10.47 -16.76 13.41
CA ARG A 5 9.95 -17.58 14.52
C ARG A 5 8.45 -17.36 14.71
N ALA A 6 7.96 -16.16 14.39
CA ALA A 6 6.55 -15.81 14.38
C ALA A 6 5.73 -16.63 13.36
N SER A 7 6.27 -16.87 12.16
CA SER A 7 5.59 -17.66 11.12
C SER A 7 5.52 -19.13 11.48
N LEU A 8 6.57 -19.67 12.10
CA LEU A 8 6.60 -21.04 12.63
C LEU A 8 5.59 -21.22 13.77
N LEU A 9 5.50 -20.24 14.68
CA LEU A 9 4.51 -20.22 15.76
C LEU A 9 3.08 -20.13 15.23
N ALA A 10 2.83 -19.35 14.17
CA ALA A 10 1.53 -19.28 13.52
C ALA A 10 1.11 -20.62 12.89
N VAL A 11 2.04 -21.30 12.21
CA VAL A 11 1.78 -22.64 11.64
C VAL A 11 1.51 -23.66 12.74
N LEU A 12 2.32 -23.70 13.79
CA LEU A 12 2.10 -24.60 14.93
C LEU A 12 0.76 -24.34 15.63
N PHE A 13 0.38 -23.07 15.78
CA PHE A 13 -0.92 -22.67 16.32
C PHE A 13 -2.08 -23.15 15.43
N THR A 14 -1.95 -23.07 14.11
CA THR A 14 -2.98 -23.60 13.18
C THR A 14 -3.13 -25.11 13.27
N PHE A 15 -2.04 -25.86 13.46
CA PHE A 15 -2.09 -27.32 13.65
C PHE A 15 -2.73 -27.69 15.00
N ALA A 16 -2.38 -26.98 16.09
CA ALA A 16 -2.98 -27.20 17.40
C ALA A 16 -4.48 -26.87 17.41
N ALA A 17 -4.89 -25.79 16.74
CA ALA A 17 -6.29 -25.43 16.56
C ALA A 17 -7.04 -26.52 15.75
N ALA A 18 -6.49 -26.97 14.62
CA ALA A 18 -7.07 -28.03 13.80
C ALA A 18 -7.28 -29.35 14.59
N HIS A 19 -6.34 -29.70 15.46
CA HIS A 19 -6.46 -30.86 16.35
C HIS A 19 -7.59 -30.68 17.39
N GLY A 20 -7.71 -29.48 17.98
CA GLY A 20 -8.80 -29.15 18.91
C GLY A 20 -10.19 -29.21 18.26
N ALA A 21 -10.34 -28.75 17.02
CA ALA A 21 -11.58 -28.88 16.25
C ALA A 21 -11.98 -30.34 16.00
N LEU A 22 -10.99 -31.21 15.74
CA LEU A 22 -11.21 -32.63 15.50
C LEU A 22 -11.73 -33.35 16.76
N GLN A 23 -11.19 -33.01 17.93
CA GLN A 23 -11.64 -33.57 19.20
C GLN A 23 -13.07 -33.14 19.56
N GLU A 24 -13.45 -31.91 19.23
CA GLU A 24 -14.80 -31.42 19.55
C GLU A 24 -15.87 -31.96 18.59
N LEU A 25 -15.51 -32.21 17.32
CA LEU A 25 -16.38 -32.92 16.37
C LEU A 25 -16.77 -34.32 16.88
N GLN A 26 -15.90 -34.97 17.66
CA GLN A 26 -16.16 -36.27 18.27
C GLN A 26 -17.05 -36.19 19.52
N ARG A 27 -17.15 -35.03 20.17
CA ARG A 27 -18.03 -34.82 21.33
C ARG A 27 -19.48 -34.53 20.93
N ASP A 28 -19.67 -33.81 19.83
CA ASP A 28 -20.99 -33.42 19.34
C ASP A 28 -21.81 -34.65 18.83
N PRO A 29 -23.08 -34.84 19.26
CA PRO A 29 -23.91 -35.96 18.81
C PRO A 29 -24.20 -35.95 17.30
N GLU A 30 -24.38 -34.79 16.67
CA GLU A 30 -24.54 -34.70 15.21
C GLU A 30 -23.22 -35.00 14.48
N GLY A 31 -22.09 -34.48 14.98
CA GLY A 31 -20.75 -34.82 14.49
C GLY A 31 -20.44 -36.33 14.56
N ARG A 32 -20.89 -37.02 15.62
CA ARG A 32 -20.82 -38.49 15.73
C ARG A 32 -21.69 -39.22 14.72
N GLY A 33 -22.88 -38.70 14.41
CA GLY A 33 -23.75 -39.23 13.36
C GLY A 33 -23.09 -39.20 11.99
N VAL A 34 -22.43 -38.07 11.65
CA VAL A 34 -21.68 -37.93 10.40
C VAL A 34 -20.46 -38.87 10.35
N SER A 35 -19.74 -39.04 11.46
CA SER A 35 -18.63 -40.00 11.57
C SER A 35 -19.07 -41.44 11.30
N LEU A 36 -20.22 -41.85 11.83
CA LEU A 36 -20.82 -43.17 11.59
C LEU A 36 -21.25 -43.35 10.12
N GLU A 37 -21.87 -42.33 9.51
CA GLU A 37 -22.28 -42.34 8.10
C GLU A 37 -21.06 -42.45 7.16
N ILE A 38 -19.96 -41.76 7.48
CA ILE A 38 -18.67 -41.89 6.77
C ILE A 38 -18.11 -43.32 6.89
N GLY A 39 -18.17 -43.93 8.08
CA GLY A 39 -17.73 -45.31 8.30
C GLY A 39 -18.53 -46.32 7.49
N GLN A 40 -19.85 -46.15 7.43
CA GLN A 40 -20.74 -47.02 6.64
C GLN A 40 -20.49 -46.89 5.14
N LEU A 41 -20.26 -45.68 4.63
CA LEU A 41 -19.92 -45.44 3.22
C LEU A 41 -18.57 -46.06 2.85
N TRP A 42 -17.56 -45.94 3.73
CA TRP A 42 -16.26 -46.59 3.55
C TRP A 42 -16.38 -48.12 3.49
N GLN A 43 -17.17 -48.70 4.38
CA GLN A 43 -17.39 -50.14 4.42
C GLN A 43 -18.15 -50.64 3.19
N LYS A 44 -19.13 -49.86 2.69
CA LYS A 44 -19.89 -50.15 1.47
C LYS A 44 -19.00 -50.12 0.21
N GLN A 45 -18.08 -49.16 0.14
CA GLN A 45 -17.08 -49.08 -0.93
C GLN A 45 -16.11 -50.27 -0.91
N LEU A 46 -15.63 -50.64 0.27
CA LEU A 46 -14.76 -51.82 0.46
C LEU A 46 -15.44 -53.13 0.07
N SER A 47 -16.76 -53.22 0.22
CA SER A 47 -17.56 -54.39 -0.20
C SER A 47 -17.87 -54.46 -1.71
N GLY A 48 -17.31 -53.55 -2.52
CA GLY A 48 -17.49 -53.54 -3.98
C GLY A 48 -18.79 -52.90 -4.47
N GLY A 49 -19.49 -52.16 -3.60
CA GLY A 49 -20.69 -51.41 -4.00
C GLY A 49 -20.32 -50.14 -4.77
N GLU A 50 -21.06 -49.85 -5.84
CA GLU A 50 -20.92 -48.59 -6.58
C GLU A 50 -21.53 -47.44 -5.75
N VAL A 51 -20.69 -46.54 -5.25
CA VAL A 51 -21.08 -45.37 -4.45
C VAL A 51 -20.60 -44.10 -5.13
N ASP A 52 -21.52 -43.14 -5.36
CA ASP A 52 -21.15 -41.79 -5.79
C ASP A 52 -20.51 -41.02 -4.62
N MET A 53 -19.21 -41.27 -4.43
CA MET A 53 -18.38 -40.66 -3.40
C MET A 53 -18.27 -39.14 -3.54
N GLY A 54 -18.40 -38.60 -4.76
CA GLY A 54 -18.25 -37.17 -5.03
C GLY A 54 -19.40 -36.34 -4.42
N HIS A 55 -20.64 -36.79 -4.61
CA HIS A 55 -21.82 -36.13 -4.04
C HIS A 55 -21.87 -36.26 -2.51
N HIS A 56 -21.60 -37.46 -1.98
CA HIS A 56 -21.62 -37.72 -0.54
C HIS A 56 -20.50 -36.99 0.20
N ALA A 57 -19.28 -36.95 -0.34
CA ALA A 57 -18.18 -36.20 0.25
C ALA A 57 -18.46 -34.69 0.32
N LYS A 58 -19.05 -34.10 -0.73
CA LYS A 58 -19.44 -32.68 -0.71
C LYS A 58 -20.54 -32.40 0.31
N ARG A 59 -21.55 -33.27 0.41
CA ARG A 59 -22.66 -33.14 1.37
C ARG A 59 -22.18 -33.28 2.81
N LEU A 60 -21.48 -34.38 3.13
CA LEU A 60 -20.97 -34.67 4.47
C LEU A 60 -19.90 -33.66 4.88
N GLY A 61 -18.99 -33.31 3.98
CA GLY A 61 -18.00 -32.25 4.20
C GLY A 61 -18.64 -30.90 4.48
N GLY A 62 -19.70 -30.53 3.74
CA GLY A 62 -20.47 -29.32 3.98
C GLY A 62 -21.20 -29.30 5.33
N THR A 63 -21.78 -30.43 5.74
CA THR A 63 -22.44 -30.58 7.05
C THR A 63 -21.44 -30.49 8.19
N VAL A 64 -20.30 -31.21 8.12
CA VAL A 64 -19.22 -31.14 9.10
C VAL A 64 -18.65 -29.72 9.21
N LEU A 65 -18.39 -29.08 8.07
CA LEU A 65 -17.88 -27.71 8.03
C LEU A 65 -18.85 -26.72 8.68
N ARG A 66 -20.16 -26.89 8.44
CA ARG A 66 -21.20 -26.05 9.04
C ARG A 66 -21.28 -26.24 10.56
N ILE A 67 -21.28 -27.48 11.03
CA ILE A 67 -21.30 -27.81 12.46
C ILE A 67 -20.06 -27.20 13.13
N LEU A 68 -18.87 -27.39 12.55
CA LEU A 68 -17.64 -26.81 13.07
C LEU A 68 -17.70 -25.28 13.13
N LEU A 69 -18.11 -24.61 12.04
CA LEU A 69 -18.20 -23.14 11.98
C LEU A 69 -19.21 -22.55 12.98
N GLN A 70 -20.23 -23.30 13.39
CA GLN A 70 -21.20 -22.88 14.41
C GLN A 70 -20.65 -22.97 15.84
N THR A 71 -19.63 -23.81 16.06
CA THR A 71 -18.96 -23.87 17.37
C THR A 71 -17.95 -22.74 17.54
N ARG A 72 -17.78 -22.24 18.78
CA ARG A 72 -16.76 -21.22 19.10
C ARG A 72 -15.35 -21.69 18.76
N LEU A 73 -15.05 -22.97 18.97
CA LEU A 73 -13.76 -23.57 18.64
C LEU A 73 -13.54 -23.64 17.14
N GLY A 74 -14.52 -24.08 16.35
CA GLY A 74 -14.36 -24.13 14.90
C GLY A 74 -14.28 -22.75 14.25
N ALA A 75 -14.96 -21.73 14.80
CA ALA A 75 -14.77 -20.34 14.38
C ALA A 75 -13.34 -19.84 14.66
N LEU A 76 -12.77 -20.14 15.83
CA LEU A 76 -11.36 -19.83 16.15
C LEU A 76 -10.38 -20.58 15.24
N CYS A 77 -10.67 -21.83 14.89
CA CYS A 77 -9.85 -22.61 13.98
C CYS A 77 -9.90 -22.05 12.56
N ALA A 78 -11.09 -21.69 12.07
CA ALA A 78 -11.26 -21.06 10.76
C ALA A 78 -10.53 -19.71 10.69
N ALA A 79 -10.63 -18.89 11.73
CA ALA A 79 -9.90 -17.63 11.84
C ALA A 79 -8.38 -17.85 11.85
N SER A 80 -7.91 -18.86 12.58
CA SER A 80 -6.48 -19.21 12.65
C SER A 80 -5.97 -19.70 11.30
N LEU A 81 -6.72 -20.57 10.62
CA LEU A 81 -6.38 -21.06 9.29
C LEU A 81 -6.33 -19.91 8.28
N ALA A 82 -7.33 -19.02 8.30
CA ALA A 82 -7.37 -17.85 7.44
C ALA A 82 -6.16 -16.92 7.67
N ALA A 83 -5.79 -16.71 8.94
CA ALA A 83 -4.59 -15.95 9.30
C ALA A 83 -3.30 -16.64 8.81
N GLY A 84 -3.20 -17.96 8.96
CA GLY A 84 -2.08 -18.76 8.45
C GLY A 84 -1.95 -18.69 6.92
N CYS A 85 -3.05 -18.88 6.19
CA CYS A 85 -3.09 -18.74 4.73
C CYS A 85 -2.70 -17.32 4.29
N SER A 86 -3.23 -16.30 4.97
CA SER A 86 -2.87 -14.91 4.69
C SER A 86 -1.37 -14.68 4.89
N GLY A 87 -0.79 -15.18 5.97
CA GLY A 87 0.65 -15.12 6.22
C GLY A 87 1.49 -15.90 5.21
N LEU A 88 1.02 -17.03 4.70
CA LEU A 88 1.70 -17.76 3.62
C LEU A 88 1.67 -16.96 2.31
N VAL A 89 0.52 -16.38 1.97
CA VAL A 89 0.39 -15.48 0.81
C VAL A 89 1.33 -14.29 0.97
N THR A 90 1.41 -13.69 2.16
CA THR A 90 2.38 -12.64 2.48
C THR A 90 3.81 -13.04 2.17
N LEU A 91 4.23 -14.18 2.69
CA LEU A 91 5.60 -14.66 2.56
C LEU A 91 5.90 -15.00 1.09
N GLY A 92 4.92 -15.57 0.38
CA GLY A 92 5.00 -15.83 -1.05
C GLY A 92 5.18 -14.54 -1.85
N THR A 93 4.28 -13.56 -1.69
CA THR A 93 4.36 -12.27 -2.39
C THR A 93 5.65 -11.53 -2.03
N LYS A 94 6.06 -11.54 -0.76
CA LYS A 94 7.35 -11.01 -0.33
C LYS A 94 8.51 -11.71 -1.02
N ALA A 95 8.55 -13.04 -1.04
CA ALA A 95 9.65 -13.80 -1.63
C ALA A 95 9.75 -13.60 -3.15
N VAL A 96 8.61 -13.58 -3.85
CA VAL A 96 8.55 -13.48 -5.31
C VAL A 96 8.90 -12.07 -5.81
N PHE A 97 8.34 -11.04 -5.17
CA PHE A 97 8.41 -9.67 -5.71
C PHE A 97 9.45 -8.79 -5.00
N LEU A 98 9.76 -9.05 -3.73
CA LEU A 98 10.49 -8.10 -2.87
C LEU A 98 11.80 -8.70 -2.29
N GLY A 99 11.86 -9.98 -1.96
CA GLY A 99 13.04 -10.57 -1.31
C GLY A 99 13.22 -10.10 0.14
N GLN A 100 14.44 -9.69 0.53
CA GLN A 100 14.78 -9.32 1.90
C GLN A 100 14.38 -7.89 2.21
N LEU A 101 13.64 -7.67 3.31
CA LEU A 101 13.28 -6.33 3.78
C LEU A 101 14.38 -5.73 4.67
N SER A 102 14.70 -4.47 4.42
CA SER A 102 15.58 -3.67 5.28
C SER A 102 14.87 -3.33 6.61
N PRO A 103 15.61 -3.18 7.73
CA PRO A 103 15.03 -2.72 8.99
C PRO A 103 14.32 -1.35 8.86
N SER A 104 14.82 -0.46 8.00
CA SER A 104 14.18 0.84 7.74
C SER A 104 12.84 0.72 7.00
N GLU A 105 12.72 -0.25 6.09
CA GLU A 105 11.45 -0.54 5.40
C GLU A 105 10.42 -1.10 6.39
N SER A 106 10.85 -2.01 7.27
CA SER A 106 10.00 -2.61 8.30
C SER A 106 9.44 -1.55 9.27
N SER A 107 10.29 -0.62 9.73
CA SER A 107 9.88 0.47 10.61
C SER A 107 8.85 1.40 9.96
N GLN A 108 9.01 1.72 8.68
CA GLN A 108 8.04 2.55 7.96
C GLN A 108 6.71 1.82 7.71
N LEU A 109 6.75 0.50 7.50
CA LEU A 109 5.56 -0.31 7.36
C LEU A 109 4.79 -0.42 8.69
N SER A 110 5.49 -0.59 9.82
CA SER A 110 4.83 -0.66 11.13
C SER A 110 4.18 0.67 11.50
N GLU A 111 4.85 1.80 11.22
CA GLU A 111 4.26 3.13 11.41
C GLU A 111 3.01 3.33 10.56
N ARG A 112 3.06 2.94 9.26
CA ARG A 112 1.90 3.04 8.37
C ARG A 112 0.77 2.11 8.79
N PHE A 113 1.09 0.89 9.23
CA PHE A 113 0.11 -0.05 9.78
C PHE A 113 -0.58 0.53 11.01
N LEU A 114 0.19 1.10 11.94
CA LEU A 114 -0.35 1.73 13.13
C LEU A 114 -1.27 2.91 12.76
N LYS A 115 -0.85 3.76 11.81
CA LYS A 115 -1.69 4.86 11.32
C LYS A 115 -3.00 4.35 10.71
N TYR A 116 -2.95 3.30 9.89
CA TYR A 116 -4.14 2.71 9.28
C TYR A 116 -5.06 2.07 10.33
N ALA A 117 -4.49 1.34 11.28
CA ALA A 117 -5.24 0.73 12.38
C ALA A 117 -5.94 1.81 13.21
N LEU A 118 -5.20 2.85 13.66
CA LEU A 118 -5.76 3.96 14.43
C LEU A 118 -6.91 4.67 13.68
N MET A 119 -6.78 4.87 12.37
CA MET A 119 -7.84 5.46 11.53
C MET A 119 -9.11 4.58 11.50
N LYS A 120 -8.95 3.25 11.54
CA LYS A 120 -10.08 2.30 11.46
C LYS A 120 -10.70 1.95 12.81
N MET A 121 -9.97 2.13 13.91
CA MET A 121 -10.46 1.79 15.25
C MET A 121 -11.78 2.50 15.61
N PRO A 122 -11.97 3.81 15.40
CA PRO A 122 -13.24 4.48 15.67
C PRO A 122 -14.41 3.85 14.91
N MET A 123 -14.24 3.62 13.60
CA MET A 123 -15.27 3.00 12.75
C MET A 123 -15.68 1.61 13.26
N LEU A 124 -14.70 0.76 13.61
CA LEU A 124 -14.96 -0.58 14.13
C LEU A 124 -15.62 -0.55 15.51
N LEU A 125 -15.24 0.39 16.37
CA LEU A 125 -15.85 0.58 17.69
C LEU A 125 -17.30 1.08 17.59
N LEU A 126 -17.60 1.96 16.64
CA LEU A 126 -18.96 2.38 16.33
C LEU A 126 -19.81 1.23 15.84
N LEU A 127 -19.29 0.42 14.92
CA LEU A 127 -20.02 -0.73 14.41
C LEU A 127 -20.31 -1.76 15.51
N ALA A 128 -19.34 -1.98 16.40
CA ALA A 128 -19.47 -2.90 17.52
C ALA A 128 -20.46 -2.43 18.60
N SER A 129 -20.56 -1.11 18.81
CA SER A 129 -21.50 -0.54 19.79
C SER A 129 -22.92 -0.36 19.25
N SER A 130 -23.07 -0.05 17.95
CA SER A 130 -24.37 0.18 17.30
C SER A 130 -25.08 -1.12 16.87
N SER A 131 -24.33 -2.16 16.49
CA SER A 131 -24.88 -3.44 16.04
C SER A 131 -24.25 -4.61 16.83
N PRO A 132 -25.01 -5.33 17.68
CA PRO A 132 -24.48 -6.48 18.41
C PRO A 132 -24.36 -7.75 17.54
N ARG A 133 -24.60 -7.66 16.23
CA ARG A 133 -24.53 -8.80 15.32
C ARG A 133 -23.07 -9.08 14.96
N TYR A 134 -22.51 -10.14 15.55
CA TYR A 134 -21.13 -10.57 15.34
C TYR A 134 -20.74 -10.76 13.85
N GLY A 135 -21.70 -11.10 12.98
CA GLY A 135 -21.46 -11.28 11.54
C GLY A 135 -20.99 -10.02 10.83
N ASP A 136 -21.55 -8.86 11.19
CA ASP A 136 -21.27 -7.61 10.49
C ASP A 136 -19.85 -7.11 10.84
N ILE A 137 -19.47 -7.18 12.13
CA ILE A 137 -18.14 -6.76 12.60
C ILE A 137 -17.04 -7.63 12.00
N THR A 138 -17.24 -8.95 11.96
CA THR A 138 -16.24 -9.88 11.40
C THR A 138 -16.02 -9.67 9.92
N GLN A 139 -17.08 -9.41 9.15
CA GLN A 139 -17.00 -9.07 7.74
C GLN A 139 -16.23 -7.75 7.53
N TRP A 140 -16.53 -6.70 8.30
CA TRP A 140 -15.84 -5.42 8.23
C TRP A 140 -14.35 -5.50 8.62
N LEU A 141 -14.04 -6.30 9.64
CA LEU A 141 -12.67 -6.56 10.06
C LEU A 141 -11.88 -7.30 8.97
N ALA A 142 -12.47 -8.33 8.36
CA ALA A 142 -11.85 -9.08 7.28
C ALA A 142 -11.57 -8.19 6.06
N TRP A 143 -12.54 -7.36 5.66
CA TRP A 143 -12.36 -6.41 4.56
C TRP A 143 -11.23 -5.41 4.86
N THR A 144 -11.26 -4.80 6.04
CA THR A 144 -10.24 -3.83 6.48
C THR A 144 -8.86 -4.47 6.52
N ALA A 145 -8.74 -5.74 6.94
CA ALA A 145 -7.48 -6.46 6.94
C ALA A 145 -6.93 -6.69 5.52
N VAL A 146 -7.78 -7.07 4.57
CA VAL A 146 -7.39 -7.25 3.15
C VAL A 146 -7.00 -5.92 2.50
N MET A 147 -7.70 -4.82 2.80
CA MET A 147 -7.35 -3.49 2.29
C MET A 147 -6.04 -2.95 2.89
N CYS A 148 -5.83 -3.21 4.19
CA CYS A 148 -4.55 -2.96 4.85
C CYS A 148 -3.43 -3.75 4.18
N TRP A 149 -3.69 -5.02 3.84
CA TRP A 149 -2.76 -5.91 3.15
C TRP A 149 -2.24 -5.29 1.84
N PHE A 150 -3.16 -4.86 0.97
CA PHE A 150 -2.81 -4.17 -0.27
C PHE A 150 -2.08 -2.85 -0.04
N SER A 151 -2.56 -2.04 0.91
CA SER A 151 -1.93 -0.76 1.27
C SER A 151 -0.46 -0.91 1.68
N MET A 152 -0.12 -1.95 2.44
CA MET A 152 1.27 -2.22 2.84
C MET A 152 2.15 -2.58 1.64
N PHE A 153 1.65 -3.38 0.70
CA PHE A 153 2.41 -3.74 -0.49
C PHE A 153 2.59 -2.59 -1.47
N VAL A 154 1.57 -1.76 -1.67
CA VAL A 154 1.69 -0.53 -2.47
C VAL A 154 2.77 0.36 -1.88
N ARG A 155 2.77 0.56 -0.55
CA ARG A 155 3.80 1.35 0.13
C ARG A 155 5.19 0.78 -0.07
N LEU A 156 5.35 -0.53 0.11
CA LEU A 156 6.66 -1.17 -0.01
C LEU A 156 7.18 -1.12 -1.46
N ALA A 157 6.30 -1.30 -2.44
CA ALA A 157 6.61 -1.15 -3.86
C ALA A 157 7.06 0.28 -4.19
N SER A 158 6.39 1.30 -3.63
CA SER A 158 6.79 2.71 -3.76
C SER A 158 8.17 2.98 -3.17
N LEU A 159 8.45 2.52 -1.94
CA LEU A 159 9.75 2.73 -1.28
C LEU A 159 10.90 2.14 -2.07
N ARG A 160 10.70 0.93 -2.62
CA ARG A 160 11.72 0.25 -3.42
C ARG A 160 11.85 0.81 -4.82
N GLY A 161 10.74 1.22 -5.41
CA GLY A 161 10.76 1.99 -6.64
C GLY A 161 11.65 3.20 -6.48
N ASP A 162 11.40 4.03 -5.45
CA ASP A 162 12.20 5.23 -5.17
C ASP A 162 13.68 4.90 -4.91
N ALA A 163 13.98 3.82 -4.16
CA ALA A 163 15.35 3.41 -3.90
C ALA A 163 16.11 2.95 -5.16
N LEU A 164 15.47 2.18 -6.05
CA LEU A 164 16.06 1.74 -7.31
C LEU A 164 16.34 2.92 -8.24
N LEU A 165 15.48 3.92 -8.23
CA LEU A 165 15.63 5.12 -9.05
C LEU A 165 16.78 6.02 -8.59
N CYS A 166 17.19 5.92 -7.31
CA CYS A 166 18.37 6.60 -6.78
C CYS A 166 19.69 5.84 -7.03
N SER A 167 19.65 4.56 -7.42
CA SER A 167 20.85 3.74 -7.68
C SER A 167 20.77 3.02 -9.05
N PRO A 168 21.04 3.73 -10.16
CA PRO A 168 20.92 3.17 -11.51
C PRO A 168 21.98 2.11 -11.84
N ALA A 169 23.10 2.06 -11.11
CA ALA A 169 24.25 1.22 -11.43
C ALA A 169 24.09 -0.26 -11.01
N ALA A 170 23.02 -0.63 -10.30
CA ALA A 170 22.89 -1.96 -9.67
C ALA A 170 21.60 -2.73 -10.01
N GLY A 171 20.68 -2.18 -10.82
CA GLY A 171 19.36 -2.76 -11.06
C GLY A 171 19.24 -3.54 -12.36
N ALA A 172 19.14 -4.88 -12.30
CA ALA A 172 18.70 -5.67 -13.46
C ALA A 172 17.26 -5.26 -13.86
N PRO A 173 16.91 -5.22 -15.17
CA PRO A 173 15.56 -4.85 -15.65
C PRO A 173 14.45 -5.72 -15.06
N ALA A 174 14.77 -6.95 -14.64
CA ALA A 174 13.88 -7.85 -13.95
C ALA A 174 13.37 -7.29 -12.60
N CYS A 175 14.16 -6.50 -11.88
CA CYS A 175 13.76 -5.90 -10.61
C CYS A 175 12.66 -4.85 -10.82
N HIS A 176 12.86 -3.98 -11.82
CA HIS A 176 11.89 -2.99 -12.24
C HIS A 176 10.58 -3.63 -12.73
N ALA A 177 10.68 -4.73 -13.48
CA ALA A 177 9.52 -5.48 -13.96
C ALA A 177 8.71 -6.11 -12.81
N ARG A 178 9.37 -6.66 -11.77
CA ARG A 178 8.70 -7.25 -10.61
C ARG A 178 7.87 -6.23 -9.82
N ILE A 179 8.40 -5.04 -9.57
CA ILE A 179 7.68 -3.98 -8.84
C ILE A 179 6.49 -3.49 -9.65
N LEU A 180 6.67 -3.27 -10.95
CA LEU A 180 5.57 -2.91 -11.85
C LEU A 180 4.48 -3.97 -11.89
N ALA A 181 4.86 -5.24 -12.03
CA ALA A 181 3.91 -6.36 -12.05
C ALA A 181 3.11 -6.44 -10.74
N LEU A 182 3.76 -6.22 -9.59
CA LEU A 182 3.09 -6.17 -8.29
C LEU A 182 2.07 -5.02 -8.22
N LEU A 183 2.46 -3.79 -8.59
CA LEU A 183 1.58 -2.62 -8.56
C LEU A 183 0.40 -2.76 -9.52
N LEU A 184 0.65 -3.21 -10.76
CA LEU A 184 -0.39 -3.45 -11.76
C LEU A 184 -1.34 -4.57 -11.33
N GLY A 185 -0.81 -5.65 -10.74
CA GLY A 185 -1.63 -6.75 -10.22
C GLY A 185 -2.55 -6.31 -9.09
N ILE A 186 -2.03 -5.55 -8.12
CA ILE A 186 -2.84 -4.99 -7.02
C ILE A 186 -3.92 -4.06 -7.58
N LEU A 187 -3.55 -3.12 -8.46
CA LEU A 187 -4.50 -2.17 -9.04
C LEU A 187 -5.58 -2.86 -9.88
N ALA A 188 -5.21 -3.84 -10.70
CA ALA A 188 -6.16 -4.60 -11.51
C ALA A 188 -7.14 -5.39 -10.63
N GLN A 189 -6.63 -6.05 -9.58
CA GLN A 189 -7.45 -6.80 -8.63
C GLN A 189 -8.43 -5.88 -7.91
N ASP A 190 -7.95 -4.75 -7.38
CA ASP A 190 -8.78 -3.80 -6.63
C ASP A 190 -9.84 -3.13 -7.52
N CYS A 191 -9.46 -2.69 -8.72
CA CYS A 191 -10.39 -2.19 -9.72
C CYS A 191 -11.44 -3.24 -10.14
N SER A 192 -11.08 -4.52 -10.19
CA SER A 192 -12.04 -5.59 -10.48
C SER A 192 -13.09 -5.72 -9.38
N TRP A 193 -12.71 -5.53 -8.11
CA TRP A 193 -13.64 -5.54 -6.98
C TRP A 193 -14.54 -4.32 -6.98
N ILE A 194 -13.99 -3.12 -7.22
CA ILE A 194 -14.77 -1.89 -7.38
C ILE A 194 -15.78 -2.05 -8.51
N ALA A 195 -15.35 -2.53 -9.69
CA ALA A 195 -16.23 -2.72 -10.83
C ALA A 195 -17.32 -3.77 -10.58
N SER A 196 -16.98 -4.87 -9.91
CA SER A 196 -17.95 -5.90 -9.50
C SER A 196 -19.00 -5.31 -8.56
N TYR A 197 -18.55 -4.58 -7.53
CA TYR A 197 -19.43 -3.96 -6.55
C TYR A 197 -20.35 -2.89 -7.16
N CYS A 198 -19.82 -2.05 -8.06
CA CYS A 198 -20.60 -1.06 -8.81
C CYS A 198 -21.68 -1.68 -9.70
N ARG A 199 -21.49 -2.91 -10.21
CA ARG A 199 -22.52 -3.62 -10.99
C ARG A 199 -23.61 -4.25 -10.11
N THR A 200 -23.28 -4.62 -8.87
CA THR A 200 -24.24 -5.20 -7.93
C THR A 200 -25.00 -4.14 -7.11
N LEU A 201 -24.59 -2.87 -7.23
CA LEU A 201 -25.32 -1.72 -6.69
C LEU A 201 -26.63 -1.49 -7.48
N GLY A 202 -27.68 -2.25 -7.14
CA GLY A 202 -29.07 -1.81 -7.35
C GLY A 202 -29.48 -0.75 -6.32
N ASP A 203 -30.77 -0.37 -6.26
CA ASP A 203 -31.41 0.68 -5.42
C ASP A 203 -31.20 0.60 -3.88
N GLY A 204 -30.08 0.05 -3.40
CA GLY A 204 -29.69 0.00 -2.00
C GLY A 204 -29.19 1.35 -1.46
N SER A 205 -28.99 1.39 -0.14
CA SER A 205 -28.55 2.58 0.57
C SER A 205 -27.12 2.99 0.17
N ALA A 206 -27.02 4.04 -0.65
CA ALA A 206 -25.76 4.57 -1.17
C ALA A 206 -24.71 4.85 -0.07
N SER A 207 -25.14 5.21 1.14
CA SER A 207 -24.24 5.49 2.27
C SER A 207 -23.41 4.28 2.71
N HIS A 208 -24.01 3.08 2.83
CA HIS A 208 -23.26 1.89 3.24
C HIS A 208 -22.31 1.43 2.12
N ALA A 209 -22.72 1.61 0.87
CA ALA A 209 -21.91 1.33 -0.30
C ALA A 209 -20.65 2.20 -0.39
N LEU A 210 -20.79 3.50 -0.11
CA LEU A 210 -19.66 4.44 -0.05
C LEU A 210 -18.66 4.06 1.05
N LEU A 211 -19.13 3.51 2.17
CA LEU A 211 -18.26 3.08 3.27
C LEU A 211 -17.36 1.89 2.85
N TRP A 212 -17.92 0.95 2.09
CA TRP A 212 -17.18 -0.19 1.53
C TRP A 212 -16.19 0.24 0.44
N LEU A 213 -16.65 1.11 -0.48
CA LEU A 213 -15.85 1.57 -1.61
C LEU A 213 -14.68 2.46 -1.19
N PHE A 214 -14.76 3.14 -0.04
CA PHE A 214 -13.71 4.05 0.43
C PHE A 214 -12.33 3.38 0.48
N ASP A 215 -12.21 2.22 1.11
CA ASP A 215 -10.91 1.55 1.28
C ASP A 215 -10.32 1.11 -0.06
N ALA A 216 -11.18 0.57 -0.94
CA ALA A 216 -10.77 0.17 -2.28
C ALA A 216 -10.33 1.39 -3.10
N VAL A 217 -11.11 2.48 -3.12
CA VAL A 217 -10.74 3.70 -3.83
C VAL A 217 -9.45 4.31 -3.26
N HIS A 218 -9.25 4.27 -1.95
CA HIS A 218 -8.02 4.75 -1.31
C HIS A 218 -6.79 3.95 -1.77
N VAL A 219 -6.89 2.62 -1.78
CA VAL A 219 -5.81 1.73 -2.25
C VAL A 219 -5.56 1.94 -3.74
N ALA A 220 -6.60 1.97 -4.57
CA ALA A 220 -6.51 2.20 -5.99
C ALA A 220 -5.83 3.54 -6.33
N LEU A 221 -6.20 4.62 -5.63
CA LEU A 221 -5.56 5.93 -5.83
C LEU A 221 -4.08 5.91 -5.43
N ASP A 222 -3.73 5.38 -4.26
CA ASP A 222 -2.33 5.30 -3.82
C ASP A 222 -1.49 4.47 -4.82
N ALA A 223 -2.02 3.32 -5.27
CA ALA A 223 -1.38 2.48 -6.27
C ALA A 223 -1.23 3.20 -7.62
N ALA A 224 -2.28 3.92 -8.07
CA ALA A 224 -2.26 4.67 -9.31
C ALA A 224 -1.23 5.81 -9.27
N PHE A 225 -1.15 6.59 -8.18
CA PHE A 225 -0.13 7.64 -8.05
C PHE A 225 1.29 7.07 -8.02
N CYS A 226 1.50 5.96 -7.31
CA CYS A 226 2.77 5.25 -7.30
C CYS A 226 3.16 4.78 -8.72
N LEU A 227 2.20 4.23 -9.47
CA LEU A 227 2.40 3.79 -10.84
C LEU A 227 2.67 4.97 -11.79
N CYS A 228 1.94 6.08 -11.67
CA CYS A 228 2.18 7.30 -12.44
C CYS A 228 3.59 7.82 -12.18
N LYS A 229 4.01 7.96 -10.91
CA LYS A 229 5.37 8.36 -10.56
C LYS A 229 6.38 7.44 -11.23
N TYR A 230 6.19 6.13 -11.13
CA TYR A 230 7.09 5.16 -11.73
C TYR A 230 7.10 5.20 -13.28
N ALA A 231 5.97 5.43 -13.92
CA ALA A 231 5.87 5.58 -15.37
C ALA A 231 6.66 6.79 -15.87
N THR A 232 6.61 7.92 -15.14
CA THR A 232 7.41 9.11 -15.51
C THR A 232 8.91 8.83 -15.49
N HIS A 233 9.34 7.98 -14.55
CA HIS A 233 10.71 7.50 -14.47
C HIS A 233 11.08 6.53 -15.59
N ALA A 234 10.23 5.55 -15.87
CA ALA A 234 10.46 4.59 -16.94
C ALA A 234 10.58 5.28 -18.31
N VAL A 235 9.75 6.30 -18.56
CA VAL A 235 9.83 7.11 -19.79
C VAL A 235 11.16 7.85 -19.90
N ASP A 236 11.67 8.40 -18.81
CA ASP A 236 12.96 9.10 -18.80
C ASP A 236 14.12 8.13 -19.09
N HIS A 237 14.14 6.96 -18.44
CA HIS A 237 15.14 5.92 -18.73
C HIS A 237 15.07 5.42 -20.18
N TRP A 238 13.87 5.26 -20.73
CA TRP A 238 13.69 4.85 -22.13
C TRP A 238 14.20 5.92 -23.10
N ARG A 239 13.96 7.20 -22.82
CA ARG A 239 14.49 8.31 -23.62
C ARG A 239 16.01 8.38 -23.55
N ALA A 240 16.60 8.21 -22.36
CA ALA A 240 18.04 8.17 -22.19
C ALA A 240 18.68 7.03 -23.00
N ALA A 241 18.10 5.82 -22.94
CA ALA A 241 18.56 4.68 -23.72
C ALA A 241 18.45 4.91 -25.25
N GLN A 242 17.41 5.60 -25.72
CA GLN A 242 17.27 5.97 -27.13
C GLN A 242 18.29 7.04 -27.56
N ALA A 243 18.60 8.00 -26.70
CA ALA A 243 19.60 9.03 -26.99
C ALA A 243 21.00 8.40 -27.13
N GLU A 244 21.35 7.49 -26.22
CA GLU A 244 22.60 6.73 -26.27
C GLU A 244 22.71 5.87 -27.54
N ALA A 245 21.62 5.19 -27.94
CA ALA A 245 21.58 4.43 -29.20
C ALA A 245 21.74 5.31 -30.46
N ARG A 246 21.43 6.62 -30.37
CA ARG A 246 21.64 7.61 -31.43
C ARG A 246 22.99 8.32 -31.34
N GLY A 247 23.83 7.99 -30.36
CA GLY A 247 25.11 8.66 -30.10
C GLY A 247 24.96 10.10 -29.64
N GLN A 248 23.79 10.49 -29.10
CA GLN A 248 23.52 11.82 -28.58
C GLN A 248 23.70 11.84 -27.05
N GLU A 249 24.13 12.97 -26.50
CA GLU A 249 24.17 13.15 -25.05
C GLU A 249 22.75 13.00 -24.47
N ALA A 250 22.60 12.14 -23.46
CA ALA A 250 21.32 11.91 -22.81
C ALA A 250 20.91 13.16 -22.00
N GLU A 251 20.07 14.01 -22.59
CA GLU A 251 19.47 15.11 -21.86
C GLU A 251 18.29 14.61 -21.00
N HIS A 252 18.41 14.82 -19.69
CA HIS A 252 17.33 14.56 -18.75
C HIS A 252 16.14 15.48 -19.06
N TRP A 253 14.92 14.94 -18.98
CA TRP A 253 13.72 15.73 -19.29
C TRP A 253 13.54 16.90 -18.31
N GLU A 254 13.70 18.13 -18.82
CA GLU A 254 13.57 19.38 -18.05
C GLU A 254 12.22 19.55 -17.34
N GLY A 255 11.17 18.79 -17.67
CA GLY A 255 9.86 18.85 -16.99
C GLY A 255 9.66 17.79 -15.91
N GLN A 256 10.54 16.79 -15.81
CA GLN A 256 10.29 15.59 -15.03
C GLN A 256 10.21 15.86 -13.52
N SER A 257 11.15 16.64 -12.97
CA SER A 257 11.16 16.95 -11.54
C SER A 257 9.92 17.72 -11.11
N THR A 258 9.44 18.62 -11.98
CA THR A 258 8.22 19.39 -11.78
C THR A 258 6.99 18.48 -11.82
N LEU A 259 6.93 17.56 -12.78
CA LEU A 259 5.84 16.58 -12.91
C LEU A 259 5.75 15.67 -11.67
N ILE A 260 6.88 15.13 -11.21
CA ILE A 260 6.93 14.26 -10.03
C ILE A 260 6.53 15.01 -8.77
N TYR A 261 6.98 16.26 -8.62
CA TYR A 261 6.52 17.12 -7.53
C TYR A 261 5.00 17.27 -7.51
N TYR A 262 4.36 17.50 -8.68
CA TYR A 262 2.90 17.59 -8.74
C TYR A 262 2.21 16.26 -8.46
N ILE A 263 2.77 15.13 -8.91
CA ILE A 263 2.24 13.80 -8.59
C ILE A 263 2.30 13.55 -7.08
N ASP A 264 3.43 13.83 -6.42
CA ASP A 264 3.60 13.65 -4.97
C ASP A 264 2.70 14.59 -4.16
N LEU A 265 2.49 15.81 -4.65
CA LEU A 265 1.57 16.78 -4.05
C LEU A 265 0.11 16.32 -4.19
N LEU A 266 -0.31 15.93 -5.40
CA LEU A 266 -1.67 15.48 -5.67
C LEU A 266 -2.00 14.19 -4.92
N SER A 267 -1.07 13.23 -4.89
CA SER A 267 -1.25 11.98 -4.15
C SER A 267 -1.49 12.26 -2.67
N SER A 268 -0.61 13.05 -2.06
CA SER A 268 -0.73 13.42 -0.65
C SER A 268 -2.06 14.14 -0.34
N LEU A 269 -2.43 15.15 -1.15
CA LEU A 269 -3.66 15.90 -0.96
C LEU A 269 -4.90 15.03 -1.14
N SER A 270 -4.93 14.20 -2.18
CA SER A 270 -6.07 13.34 -2.49
C SER A 270 -6.32 12.29 -1.40
N LEU A 271 -5.26 11.63 -0.91
CA LEU A 271 -5.38 10.59 0.12
C LEU A 271 -5.80 11.19 1.46
N GLU A 272 -5.19 12.31 1.88
CA GLU A 272 -5.58 13.02 3.11
C GLU A 272 -7.02 13.56 3.02
N THR A 273 -7.43 14.08 1.87
CA THR A 273 -8.81 14.55 1.65
C THR A 273 -9.80 13.39 1.68
N LEU A 274 -9.47 12.27 1.03
CA LEU A 274 -10.34 11.09 1.02
C LEU A 274 -10.53 10.55 2.45
N THR A 275 -9.45 10.42 3.23
CA THR A 275 -9.52 10.01 4.63
C THR A 275 -10.36 10.98 5.47
N LEU A 276 -10.17 12.29 5.31
CA LEU A 276 -10.98 13.29 5.99
C LEU A 276 -12.48 13.15 5.66
N LEU A 277 -12.82 12.99 4.37
CA LEU A 277 -14.19 12.77 3.94
C LEU A 277 -14.79 11.49 4.55
N HIS A 278 -14.01 10.43 4.66
CA HIS A 278 -14.45 9.20 5.31
C HIS A 278 -14.72 9.39 6.80
N SER A 279 -13.81 10.00 7.55
CA SER A 279 -14.01 10.28 8.98
C SER A 279 -15.24 11.17 9.19
N LEU A 280 -15.46 12.18 8.34
CA LEU A 280 -16.66 13.03 8.39
C LEU A 280 -17.93 12.26 8.04
N HIS A 281 -17.90 11.36 7.05
CA HIS A 281 -19.05 10.54 6.67
C HIS A 281 -19.41 9.54 7.77
N VAL A 282 -18.43 8.87 8.38
CA VAL A 282 -18.64 8.00 9.55
C VAL A 282 -19.25 8.80 10.70
N TRP A 283 -18.73 10.00 10.98
CA TRP A 283 -19.24 10.85 12.04
C TRP A 283 -20.68 11.31 11.77
N TRP A 284 -21.00 11.65 10.52
CA TRP A 284 -22.35 12.00 10.08
C TRP A 284 -23.34 10.84 10.27
N LEU A 285 -22.95 9.61 9.94
CA LEU A 285 -23.80 8.42 10.08
C LEU A 285 -24.06 8.05 11.55
N HIS A 286 -23.11 8.31 12.44
CA HIS A 286 -23.26 7.99 13.87
C HIS A 286 -24.16 8.98 14.61
N GLY A 287 -24.11 10.27 14.23
CA GLY A 287 -24.68 11.35 15.02
C GLY A 287 -23.83 11.67 16.26
N VAL A 288 -23.92 12.90 16.77
CA VAL A 288 -23.07 13.37 17.88
C VAL A 288 -23.70 12.95 19.21
N GLN A 289 -23.17 11.91 19.85
CA GLN A 289 -23.67 11.37 21.12
C GLN A 289 -22.76 11.69 22.32
N MET A 290 -21.68 12.46 22.10
CA MET A 290 -20.65 12.84 23.09
C MET A 290 -20.00 11.63 23.77
N GLN A 291 -19.73 10.58 23.01
CA GLN A 291 -19.02 9.38 23.48
C GLN A 291 -17.51 9.51 23.26
N LEU A 292 -16.71 8.61 23.85
CA LEU A 292 -15.25 8.56 23.64
C LEU A 292 -14.88 8.53 22.14
N VAL A 293 -15.73 7.91 21.33
CA VAL A 293 -15.56 7.83 19.88
C VAL A 293 -15.67 9.19 19.19
N ASP A 294 -16.59 10.05 19.62
CA ASP A 294 -16.71 11.42 19.08
C ASP A 294 -15.44 12.24 19.37
N GLY A 295 -14.84 12.06 20.55
CA GLY A 295 -13.56 12.67 20.90
C GLY A 295 -12.40 12.19 20.01
N ALA A 296 -12.35 10.89 19.74
CA ALA A 296 -11.35 10.30 18.85
C ALA A 296 -11.50 10.78 17.40
N LEU A 297 -12.74 10.78 16.87
CA LEU A 297 -13.05 11.29 15.52
C LEU A 297 -12.74 12.78 15.39
N LEU A 298 -13.07 13.59 16.40
CA LEU A 298 -12.76 15.02 16.40
C LEU A 298 -11.24 15.26 16.35
N LEU A 299 -10.46 14.52 17.14
CA LEU A 299 -9.01 14.64 17.14
C LEU A 299 -8.41 14.23 15.79
N GLU A 300 -8.92 13.15 15.19
CA GLU A 300 -8.51 12.69 13.87
C GLU A 300 -8.81 13.74 12.80
N VAL A 301 -10.04 14.27 12.75
CA VAL A 301 -10.43 15.34 11.81
C VAL A 301 -9.53 16.57 11.98
N ARG A 302 -9.25 17.00 13.22
CA ARG A 302 -8.36 18.14 13.49
C ARG A 302 -6.93 17.87 13.02
N TYR A 303 -6.41 16.67 13.24
CA TYR A 303 -5.08 16.28 12.77
C TYR A 303 -5.00 16.31 11.24
N MET A 304 -5.99 15.73 10.55
CA MET A 304 -6.03 15.72 9.08
C MET A 304 -6.18 17.11 8.48
N LEU A 305 -7.02 17.97 9.07
CA LEU A 305 -7.16 19.37 8.65
C LEU A 305 -5.85 20.14 8.83
N GLY A 306 -5.14 19.93 9.94
CA GLY A 306 -3.83 20.54 10.18
C GLY A 306 -2.80 20.12 9.15
N ALA A 307 -2.72 18.82 8.83
CA ALA A 307 -1.83 18.29 7.79
C ALA A 307 -2.15 18.91 6.42
N LEU A 308 -3.43 18.94 6.03
CA LEU A 308 -3.88 19.51 4.77
C LEU A 308 -3.54 21.01 4.67
N GLN A 309 -3.81 21.78 5.73
CA GLN A 309 -3.49 23.20 5.80
C GLN A 309 -1.98 23.44 5.67
N GLN A 310 -1.16 22.67 6.38
CA GLN A 310 0.30 22.77 6.31
C GLN A 310 0.82 22.49 4.90
N ARG A 311 0.28 21.48 4.22
CA ARG A 311 0.67 21.17 2.84
C ARG A 311 0.27 22.24 1.85
N VAL A 312 -0.95 22.75 1.92
CA VAL A 312 -1.43 23.83 1.06
C VAL A 312 -0.61 25.11 1.30
N ALA A 313 -0.34 25.45 2.56
CA ALA A 313 0.51 26.57 2.92
C ALA A 313 1.95 26.41 2.40
N GLY A 314 2.50 25.19 2.49
CA GLY A 314 3.79 24.81 1.93
C GLY A 314 3.86 25.03 0.41
N HIS A 315 2.84 24.55 -0.33
CA HIS A 315 2.75 24.79 -1.77
C HIS A 315 2.62 26.28 -2.10
N ALA A 316 1.81 27.04 -1.35
CA ALA A 316 1.69 28.48 -1.53
C ALA A 316 3.02 29.22 -1.27
N ARG A 317 3.80 28.78 -0.27
CA ARG A 317 5.16 29.30 -0.01
C ARG A 317 6.12 28.95 -1.14
N TYR A 318 6.11 27.71 -1.64
CA TYR A 318 6.91 27.28 -2.79
C TYR A 318 6.61 28.14 -4.04
N ARG A 319 5.33 28.34 -4.37
CA ARG A 319 4.91 29.18 -5.51
C ARG A 319 5.33 30.63 -5.34
N ARG A 320 5.28 31.18 -4.12
CA ARG A 320 5.77 32.53 -3.83
C ARG A 320 7.28 32.64 -4.03
N LEU A 321 8.05 31.70 -3.48
CA LEU A 321 9.51 31.66 -3.64
C LEU A 321 9.90 31.56 -5.12
N GLN A 322 9.23 30.69 -5.88
CA GLN A 322 9.50 30.54 -7.31
C GLN A 322 9.23 31.85 -8.08
N ARG A 323 8.13 32.55 -7.79
CA ARG A 323 7.85 33.88 -8.39
C ARG A 323 8.92 34.91 -8.03
N THR A 324 9.30 35.00 -6.76
CA THR A 324 10.37 35.91 -6.31
C THR A 324 11.70 35.58 -6.99
N LEU A 325 12.06 34.30 -7.08
CA LEU A 325 13.30 33.88 -7.75
C LEU A 325 13.30 34.24 -9.24
N THR A 326 12.16 34.12 -9.93
CA THR A 326 12.05 34.45 -11.35
C THR A 326 12.12 35.96 -11.60
N HIS A 327 11.43 36.77 -10.78
CA HIS A 327 11.28 38.21 -11.04
C HIS A 327 12.32 39.10 -10.35
N SER A 328 12.87 38.70 -9.21
CA SER A 328 13.74 39.56 -8.39
C SER A 328 15.22 39.46 -8.73
N PHE A 329 15.64 38.43 -9.49
CA PHE A 329 17.04 38.23 -9.83
C PHE A 329 17.29 38.28 -11.34
N PRO A 330 18.29 39.06 -11.80
CA PRO A 330 18.70 39.08 -13.19
C PRO A 330 19.35 37.73 -13.58
N GLU A 331 19.27 37.41 -14.87
CA GLU A 331 20.00 36.25 -15.41
C GLU A 331 21.49 36.51 -15.38
N ALA A 332 22.26 35.50 -14.97
CA ALA A 332 23.72 35.57 -14.93
C ALA A 332 24.27 35.57 -16.37
N ALA A 333 25.23 36.46 -16.65
CA ALA A 333 25.85 36.55 -17.96
C ALA A 333 26.58 35.24 -18.33
N PRO A 334 26.50 34.78 -19.60
CA PRO A 334 27.05 33.48 -20.03
C PRO A 334 28.56 33.35 -19.79
N GLY A 335 29.31 34.45 -19.82
CA GLY A 335 30.75 34.47 -19.52
C GLY A 335 31.11 34.15 -18.06
N ARG A 336 30.21 34.35 -17.08
CA ARG A 336 30.43 33.96 -15.68
C ARG A 336 29.98 32.52 -15.37
N LEU A 337 29.10 31.96 -16.20
CA LEU A 337 28.58 30.60 -16.04
C LEU A 337 29.53 29.53 -16.60
N ALA A 338 30.35 29.89 -17.61
CA ALA A 338 31.23 28.97 -18.33
C ALA A 338 32.38 28.34 -17.50
N GLY A 339 32.59 28.77 -16.26
CA GLY A 339 33.63 28.24 -15.37
C GLY A 339 33.15 27.81 -13.98
N GLU A 340 31.87 27.98 -13.65
CA GLU A 340 31.32 27.59 -12.35
C GLU A 340 30.53 26.27 -12.46
N LEU A 341 30.82 25.34 -11.55
CA LEU A 341 30.09 24.09 -11.40
C LEU A 341 28.86 24.32 -10.53
N CYS A 342 27.77 23.62 -10.83
CA CYS A 342 26.59 23.61 -9.97
C CYS A 342 26.97 23.06 -8.58
N PRO A 343 26.73 23.76 -7.46
CA PRO A 343 27.04 23.27 -6.13
C PRO A 343 26.23 22.02 -5.72
N ILE A 344 25.18 21.67 -6.45
CA ILE A 344 24.30 20.53 -6.18
C ILE A 344 24.71 19.30 -6.99
N CYS A 345 24.77 19.42 -8.32
CA CYS A 345 25.10 18.29 -9.20
C CYS A 345 26.54 18.26 -9.70
N LEU A 346 27.34 19.31 -9.41
CA LEU A 346 28.74 19.45 -9.82
C LEU A 346 28.97 19.44 -11.34
N ASP A 347 27.90 19.67 -12.11
CA ASP A 347 27.96 19.81 -13.58
C ASP A 347 28.06 21.30 -14.00
N GLY A 348 28.59 21.56 -15.19
CA GLY A 348 28.73 22.91 -15.73
C GLY A 348 27.38 23.62 -15.91
N MET A 349 27.29 24.88 -15.48
CA MET A 349 26.04 25.64 -15.53
C MET A 349 25.84 26.30 -16.91
N ARG A 350 24.72 26.00 -17.59
CA ARG A 350 24.32 26.70 -18.84
C ARG A 350 23.39 27.90 -18.59
N ALA A 351 22.71 27.94 -17.44
CA ALA A 351 21.82 29.01 -17.03
C ALA A 351 21.90 29.20 -15.51
N GLY A 352 21.72 30.43 -15.03
CA GLY A 352 21.78 30.75 -13.60
C GLY A 352 21.25 32.12 -13.27
N LYS A 353 20.83 32.32 -12.02
CA LYS A 353 20.40 33.61 -11.49
C LYS A 353 21.47 34.15 -10.56
N GLN A 354 21.80 35.44 -10.70
CA GLN A 354 22.81 36.07 -9.87
C GLN A 354 22.17 36.65 -8.59
N LEU A 355 22.70 36.28 -7.42
CA LEU A 355 22.24 36.79 -6.14
C LEU A 355 23.02 38.05 -5.72
N PRO A 356 22.50 38.85 -4.76
CA PRO A 356 23.16 40.05 -4.26
C PRO A 356 24.50 39.76 -3.57
N CYS A 357 24.67 38.53 -3.06
CA CYS A 357 25.91 38.04 -2.47
C CYS A 357 26.95 37.56 -3.49
N SER A 358 26.82 37.97 -4.77
CA SER A 358 27.64 37.59 -5.92
C SER A 358 27.71 36.10 -6.28
N HIS A 359 27.14 35.21 -5.47
CA HIS A 359 26.95 33.80 -5.79
C HIS A 359 25.92 33.61 -6.92
N CYS A 360 26.21 32.69 -7.83
CA CYS A 360 25.26 32.20 -8.81
C CYS A 360 24.44 31.09 -8.17
N VAL A 361 23.12 31.25 -8.07
CA VAL A 361 22.27 30.08 -7.85
C VAL A 361 22.18 29.36 -9.19
N PRO A 362 22.49 28.04 -9.21
CA PRO A 362 22.35 27.26 -10.42
C PRO A 362 20.92 27.40 -10.92
N GLY A 363 20.78 27.83 -12.17
CA GLY A 363 19.60 27.58 -13.00
C GLY A 363 19.67 26.12 -13.41
N CYS A 364 19.68 25.26 -12.40
CA CYS A 364 19.83 23.84 -12.59
C CYS A 364 18.63 23.40 -13.40
N ARG A 365 18.88 22.69 -14.50
CA ARG A 365 17.84 21.97 -15.24
C ARG A 365 16.86 21.36 -14.26
N PRO A 366 15.54 21.49 -14.46
CA PRO A 366 14.59 20.86 -13.56
C PRO A 366 14.73 19.33 -13.71
N GLY A 367 15.50 18.73 -12.81
CA GLY A 367 16.03 17.38 -12.94
C GLY A 367 17.30 17.13 -12.10
N CYS A 368 18.20 18.12 -11.96
CA CYS A 368 19.44 17.96 -11.16
C CYS A 368 19.19 17.87 -9.63
N CYS A 369 18.04 18.34 -9.14
CA CYS A 369 17.72 18.37 -7.71
C CYS A 369 16.98 17.08 -7.28
N ARG A 370 17.67 15.93 -7.24
CA ARG A 370 17.20 14.75 -6.49
C ARG A 370 18.12 14.47 -5.31
N SER A 371 17.58 14.70 -4.12
CA SER A 371 18.06 14.29 -2.78
C SER A 371 19.42 14.82 -2.29
N PRO A 372 19.57 15.24 -1.01
CA PRO A 372 20.82 15.76 -0.45
C PRO A 372 21.83 14.67 -0.04
N THR A 373 21.64 13.42 -0.43
CA THR A 373 22.44 12.32 0.09
C THR A 373 23.56 11.96 -0.85
N GLN A 374 24.73 12.49 -0.51
CA GLN A 374 26.09 12.06 -0.87
C GLN A 374 26.81 12.96 -1.90
N PRO A 375 27.75 13.83 -1.44
CA PRO A 375 28.63 14.55 -2.36
C PRO A 375 29.55 13.56 -3.09
N ARG A 376 29.67 13.70 -4.43
CA ARG A 376 30.74 13.02 -5.18
C ARG A 376 32.11 13.50 -4.64
N PRO A 377 33.09 12.60 -4.45
CA PRO A 377 34.42 13.01 -4.02
C PRO A 377 35.06 13.92 -5.08
N ARG A 378 35.67 15.02 -4.63
CA ARG A 378 36.51 15.90 -5.46
C ARG A 378 37.64 15.06 -6.09
N GLN A 379 37.54 14.75 -7.37
CA GLN A 379 38.71 14.36 -8.16
C GLN A 379 39.38 15.65 -8.63
N GLY A 380 40.63 15.86 -8.20
CA GLY A 380 41.52 16.91 -8.70
C GLY A 380 41.37 18.26 -8.00
N ALA A 381 42.01 18.42 -6.85
CA ALA A 381 42.55 19.73 -6.47
C ALA A 381 44.04 19.73 -6.88
N PRO A 382 44.52 20.66 -7.72
CA PRO A 382 45.95 20.89 -7.86
C PRO A 382 46.50 21.36 -6.51
N GLN A 383 47.58 20.73 -6.07
CA GLN A 383 48.39 21.19 -4.95
C GLN A 383 49.24 22.35 -5.47
N ASP A 384 48.90 23.56 -5.05
CA ASP A 384 49.84 24.69 -4.99
C ASP A 384 50.07 25.04 -3.52
#